data_AF-A0A9P5HJA6-F1
#
_entry.id   AF-A0A9P5HJA6-F1
#
_cell.length_a   1.000
_cell.length_b   1.000
_cell.length_c   1.000
_cell.angle_alpha   90.00
_cell.angle_beta   90.00
_cell.angle_gamma   90.00
#
_symmetry.space_group_name_H-M   'P 1'
#
loop_
_entity.id
_entity.type
_entity.pdbx_description
1 polymer ?
#
loop_
_entity_poly.entity_id
_entity_poly.type
_entity_poly.pdbx_seq_one_letter_code
_entity_poly.pdbx_strand_id
1 'polypeptide(L)'
;MKASTVFTIFYAVMASALVIPQTANGIEKVAPREAVEDTLQCGVGNPGVGGAGDQNALIDGINHLNQKWPDAVWVVEPDSCNRVSCSWNSAIWLCSDAKSTIKAPTKQITALATMIIDNCIENTFMAIWTHGRAYHNEDWNVILGKDKC
;
A
#
# COMPACT_ATOMS: atom_id res chain seq x y z
N MET A 1 -54.26 -31.76 46.73
CA MET A 1 -53.10 -32.18 45.91
C MET A 1 -52.54 -30.93 45.23
N LYS A 2 -51.22 -30.93 45.02
CA LYS A 2 -50.27 -29.82 44.77
C LYS A 2 -50.61 -28.81 43.66
N ALA A 3 -50.16 -27.55 43.85
CA ALA A 3 -49.31 -26.74 42.97
C ALA A 3 -49.13 -25.35 43.63
N SER A 4 -47.93 -24.84 43.99
CA SER A 4 -46.82 -24.31 43.16
C SER A 4 -47.28 -23.27 42.13
N THR A 5 -46.59 -22.19 41.76
CA THR A 5 -45.42 -21.40 42.20
C THR A 5 -45.40 -20.22 41.20
N VAL A 6 -45.29 -19.00 41.73
CA VAL A 6 -44.73 -17.72 41.23
C VAL A 6 -44.19 -17.56 39.77
N PHE A 7 -44.36 -16.31 39.28
CA PHE A 7 -43.44 -15.43 38.51
C PHE A 7 -43.85 -14.96 37.10
N THR A 8 -44.28 -13.69 37.08
CA THR A 8 -44.36 -12.73 35.97
C THR A 8 -43.03 -12.58 35.22
N ILE A 9 -43.05 -12.40 33.90
CA ILE A 9 -42.23 -11.41 33.13
C ILE A 9 -42.87 -11.21 31.74
N PHE A 10 -42.88 -9.94 31.33
CA PHE A 10 -43.58 -9.33 30.21
C PHE A 10 -42.85 -9.47 28.86
N TYR A 11 -43.67 -9.64 27.83
CA TYR A 11 -43.64 -9.09 26.46
C TYR A 11 -42.32 -9.02 25.64
N ALA A 12 -42.44 -9.63 24.45
CA ALA A 12 -41.50 -9.60 23.33
C ALA A 12 -41.20 -8.19 22.81
N VAL A 13 -39.94 -7.99 22.42
CA VAL A 13 -39.40 -6.75 21.83
C VAL A 13 -39.84 -6.60 20.37
N MET A 14 -40.31 -5.40 20.06
CA MET A 14 -40.78 -4.92 18.77
C MET A 14 -39.69 -4.92 17.69
N ALA A 15 -40.05 -5.32 16.47
CA ALA A 15 -39.30 -5.08 15.25
C ALA A 15 -39.32 -3.58 14.90
N SER A 16 -38.17 -3.00 14.53
CA SER A 16 -38.08 -1.72 13.82
C SER A 16 -36.71 -1.50 13.18
N ALA A 17 -36.77 -0.99 11.94
CA ALA A 17 -35.75 -0.30 11.16
C ALA A 17 -34.63 -1.13 10.48
N LEU A 18 -34.89 -1.43 9.20
CA LEU A 18 -33.91 -1.56 8.14
C LEU A 18 -33.06 -0.26 8.09
N VAL A 19 -31.80 -0.30 8.52
CA VAL A 19 -30.88 0.83 8.35
C VAL A 19 -30.23 0.71 6.98
N ILE A 20 -30.75 1.48 6.02
CA ILE A 20 -30.05 1.79 4.77
C ILE A 20 -29.11 2.95 5.08
N PRO A 21 -27.78 2.81 4.96
CA PRO A 21 -26.93 3.99 4.94
C PRO A 21 -27.08 4.69 3.59
N GLN A 22 -27.75 5.84 3.61
CA GLN A 22 -27.81 6.80 2.51
C GLN A 22 -26.40 7.36 2.25
N THR A 23 -26.00 7.35 0.99
CA THR A 23 -24.81 8.06 0.50
C THR A 23 -25.02 9.56 0.62
N ALA A 24 -24.18 10.24 1.39
CA ALA A 24 -24.10 11.69 1.38
C ALA A 24 -22.63 12.13 1.53
N ASN A 25 -22.20 12.94 0.55
CA ASN A 25 -20.99 13.75 0.49
C ASN A 25 -19.69 13.02 0.13
N GLY A 26 -19.14 13.41 -1.02
CA GLY A 26 -17.89 12.94 -1.59
C GLY A 26 -16.68 13.31 -0.75
N ILE A 27 -16.33 12.39 0.15
CA ILE A 27 -14.95 12.15 0.56
C ILE A 27 -14.75 10.66 0.23
N GLU A 28 -13.91 10.37 -0.75
CA GLU A 28 -13.49 9.00 -1.04
C GLU A 28 -13.05 8.40 0.29
N LYS A 29 -13.70 7.30 0.69
CA LYS A 29 -13.46 6.65 1.98
C LYS A 29 -11.96 6.38 2.07
N VAL A 30 -11.26 7.07 2.96
CA VAL A 30 -9.94 6.64 3.39
C VAL A 30 -10.12 5.21 3.87
N ALA A 31 -9.52 4.27 3.16
CA ALA A 31 -9.66 2.86 3.47
C ALA A 31 -9.33 2.63 4.95
N PRO A 32 -10.08 1.77 5.67
CA PRO A 32 -9.77 1.47 7.06
C PRO A 32 -8.29 1.08 7.19
N ARG A 33 -7.65 1.51 8.27
CA ARG A 33 -6.21 1.31 8.55
C ARG A 33 -5.75 -0.15 8.35
N GLU A 34 -6.62 -1.12 8.58
CA GLU A 34 -6.36 -2.55 8.32
C GLU A 34 -6.17 -2.87 6.83
N ALA A 35 -6.87 -2.21 5.91
CA ALA A 35 -6.68 -2.36 4.46
C ALA A 35 -5.38 -1.69 3.97
N VAL A 36 -4.83 -0.75 4.74
CA VAL A 36 -3.54 -0.10 4.45
C VAL A 36 -2.37 -0.98 4.85
N GLU A 37 -2.46 -1.74 5.95
CA GLU A 37 -1.40 -2.70 6.35
C GLU A 37 -1.27 -3.90 5.39
N ASP A 38 -2.37 -4.40 4.81
CA ASP A 38 -2.29 -5.46 3.79
C ASP A 38 -1.68 -4.96 2.46
N THR A 39 -1.74 -3.65 2.21
CA THR A 39 -1.22 -3.04 0.98
C THR A 39 0.16 -2.39 1.15
N LEU A 40 0.67 -2.24 2.37
CA LEU A 40 1.93 -1.57 2.67
C LEU A 40 2.73 -2.26 3.77
N GLN A 41 3.99 -2.59 3.48
CA GLN A 41 4.94 -3.18 4.40
C GLN A 41 6.19 -2.30 4.52
N CYS A 42 6.30 -1.57 5.62
CA CYS A 42 7.51 -0.81 5.95
C CYS A 42 8.62 -1.73 6.48
N GLY A 43 9.88 -1.32 6.34
CA GLY A 43 11.00 -2.10 6.85
C GLY A 43 11.45 -3.24 5.92
N VAL A 44 10.75 -3.47 4.80
CA VAL A 44 11.05 -4.51 3.81
C VAL A 44 11.72 -3.88 2.58
N GLY A 45 13.01 -4.16 2.38
CA GLY A 45 13.77 -3.71 1.21
C GLY A 45 13.79 -4.74 0.08
N ASN A 46 14.46 -4.41 -1.03
CA ASN A 46 14.66 -5.34 -2.13
C ASN A 46 15.54 -6.53 -1.68
N PRO A 47 15.13 -7.79 -1.90
CA PRO A 47 15.93 -8.95 -1.55
C PRO A 47 17.35 -8.87 -2.13
N GLY A 48 18.37 -8.93 -1.26
CA GLY A 48 19.79 -8.99 -1.65
C GLY A 48 20.50 -7.64 -1.80
N VAL A 49 19.83 -6.50 -1.61
CA VAL A 49 20.42 -5.17 -1.92
C VAL A 49 20.50 -4.21 -0.73
N GLY A 50 19.71 -4.41 0.33
CA GLY A 50 19.86 -3.69 1.60
C GLY A 50 18.74 -2.69 1.92
N GLY A 51 18.82 -2.12 3.13
CA GLY A 51 17.75 -1.37 3.84
C GLY A 51 17.42 0.03 3.29
N ALA A 52 17.28 1.01 4.19
CA ALA A 52 16.68 2.30 3.88
C ALA A 52 17.45 3.12 2.83
N GLY A 53 16.72 3.68 1.85
CA GLY A 53 17.24 4.64 0.88
C GLY A 53 16.99 6.08 1.35
N ASP A 54 17.79 7.03 0.85
CA ASP A 54 17.58 8.46 1.13
C ASP A 54 16.23 8.90 0.54
N GLN A 55 15.37 9.50 1.36
CA GLN A 55 14.01 9.88 0.95
C GLN A 55 14.01 10.92 -0.17
N ASN A 56 14.91 11.90 -0.15
CA ASN A 56 14.97 12.93 -1.19
C ASN A 56 15.39 12.32 -2.53
N ALA A 57 16.32 11.38 -2.51
CA ALA A 57 16.73 10.63 -3.71
C ALA A 57 15.60 9.77 -4.28
N LEU A 58 14.77 9.17 -3.42
CA LEU A 58 13.58 8.42 -3.84
C LEU A 58 12.51 9.33 -4.44
N ILE A 59 12.27 10.51 -3.83
CA ILE A 59 11.38 11.55 -4.38
C ILE A 59 11.88 12.01 -5.76
N ASP A 60 13.19 12.25 -5.90
CA ASP A 60 13.80 12.59 -7.19
C ASP A 60 13.59 11.48 -8.23
N GLY A 61 13.75 10.22 -7.83
CA GLY A 61 13.46 9.05 -8.66
C GLY A 61 12.00 8.99 -9.14
N ILE A 62 11.04 9.29 -8.28
CA ILE A 62 9.60 9.38 -8.62
C ILE A 62 9.35 10.53 -9.60
N ASN A 63 9.91 11.71 -9.31
CA ASN A 63 9.77 12.88 -10.17
C ASN A 63 10.35 12.63 -11.56
N HIS A 64 11.50 11.96 -11.64
CA HIS A 64 12.12 11.58 -12.89
C HIS A 64 11.23 10.66 -13.73
N LEU A 65 10.61 9.64 -13.11
CA LEU A 65 9.65 8.75 -13.78
C LEU A 65 8.45 9.53 -14.34
N ASN A 66 7.83 10.38 -13.52
CA ASN A 66 6.66 11.17 -13.91
C ASN A 66 6.99 12.17 -15.03
N GLN A 67 8.19 12.74 -15.05
CA GLN A 67 8.57 13.71 -16.08
C GLN A 67 8.99 13.04 -17.39
N LYS A 68 9.80 11.99 -17.32
CA LYS A 68 10.41 11.36 -18.50
C LYS A 68 9.47 10.38 -19.19
N TRP A 69 8.64 9.68 -18.42
CA TRP A 69 7.79 8.59 -18.91
C TRP A 69 6.37 8.64 -18.32
N PRO A 70 5.64 9.77 -18.39
CA PRO A 70 4.36 9.95 -17.71
C PRO A 70 3.29 8.91 -18.10
N ASP A 71 3.30 8.46 -19.36
CA ASP A 71 2.30 7.54 -19.91
C ASP A 71 2.90 6.17 -20.28
N ALA A 72 4.13 5.87 -19.84
CA ALA A 72 4.73 4.57 -20.10
C ALA A 72 4.04 3.47 -19.28
N VAL A 73 3.99 2.29 -19.89
CA VAL A 73 3.54 1.04 -19.27
C VAL A 73 4.73 0.11 -19.18
N TRP A 74 5.09 -0.27 -17.97
CA TRP A 74 6.20 -1.16 -17.67
C TRP A 74 5.75 -2.61 -17.74
N VAL A 75 6.57 -3.45 -18.33
CA VAL A 75 6.32 -4.89 -18.44
C VAL A 75 7.29 -5.60 -17.51
N VAL A 76 6.76 -6.50 -16.68
CA VAL A 76 7.55 -7.34 -15.78
C VAL A 76 7.12 -8.78 -15.97
N GLU A 77 8.12 -9.65 -16.11
CA GLU A 77 7.90 -11.08 -16.27
C GLU A 77 7.45 -11.74 -14.96
N PRO A 78 6.80 -12.91 -15.02
CA PRO A 78 6.40 -13.65 -13.83
C PRO A 78 7.54 -13.83 -12.84
N ASP A 79 7.23 -13.75 -11.54
CA ASP A 79 8.16 -14.01 -10.44
C ASP A 79 9.49 -13.24 -10.55
N SER A 80 9.45 -11.97 -11.01
CA SER A 80 10.63 -11.16 -11.29
C SER A 80 10.52 -9.70 -10.84
N CYS A 81 11.66 -9.01 -10.72
CA CYS A 81 11.73 -7.60 -10.35
C CYS A 81 12.57 -6.81 -11.35
N ASN A 82 12.04 -5.67 -11.80
CA ASN A 82 12.74 -4.70 -12.63
C ASN A 82 13.02 -3.42 -11.84
N ARG A 83 14.26 -2.94 -11.89
CA ARG A 83 14.60 -1.62 -11.37
C ARG A 83 14.10 -0.56 -12.35
N VAL A 84 13.11 0.23 -11.94
CA VAL A 84 12.48 1.25 -12.79
C VAL A 84 13.11 2.63 -12.61
N SER A 85 13.71 2.89 -11.44
CA SER A 85 14.47 4.12 -11.19
C SER A 85 15.62 3.87 -10.23
N CYS A 86 16.71 4.61 -10.40
CA CYS A 86 17.87 4.63 -9.52
C CYS A 86 18.40 6.07 -9.46
N SER A 87 18.37 6.68 -8.28
CA SER A 87 18.86 8.03 -8.03
C SER A 87 19.66 8.05 -6.74
N TRP A 88 20.89 8.58 -6.78
CA TRP A 88 21.78 8.75 -5.61
C TRP A 88 21.90 7.53 -4.65
N ASN A 89 22.05 6.32 -5.20
CA ASN A 89 22.07 5.06 -4.45
C ASN A 89 20.76 4.69 -3.73
N SER A 90 19.64 5.23 -4.20
CA SER A 90 18.29 4.82 -3.84
C SER A 90 17.56 4.35 -5.10
N ALA A 91 16.76 3.31 -5.00
CA ALA A 91 16.07 2.73 -6.14
C ALA A 91 14.60 2.44 -5.89
N ILE A 92 13.89 2.39 -7.01
CA ILE A 92 12.49 2.01 -7.12
C ILE A 92 12.47 0.74 -7.96
N TRP A 93 11.89 -0.33 -7.42
CA TRP A 93 11.69 -1.59 -8.13
C TRP A 93 10.21 -1.86 -8.33
N LEU A 94 9.90 -2.40 -9.50
CA LEU A 94 8.62 -2.99 -9.83
C LEU A 94 8.80 -4.51 -9.83
N CYS A 95 8.10 -5.20 -8.94
CA CYS A 95 8.17 -6.65 -8.79
C CYS A 95 6.82 -7.29 -9.13
N SER A 96 6.86 -8.46 -9.77
CA SER A 96 5.67 -9.28 -10.04
C SER A 96 5.80 -10.59 -9.28
N ASP A 97 4.79 -10.88 -8.46
CA ASP A 97 4.56 -12.18 -7.84
C ASP A 97 3.54 -13.01 -8.66
N ALA A 98 3.05 -12.43 -9.77
CA ALA A 98 2.07 -13.05 -10.66
C ALA A 98 2.69 -14.21 -11.45
N LYS A 99 1.83 -15.15 -11.88
CA LYS A 99 2.22 -16.26 -12.76
C LYS A 99 2.18 -15.93 -14.26
N SER A 100 1.80 -14.71 -14.59
CA SER A 100 1.78 -14.16 -15.94
C SER A 100 2.44 -12.80 -15.96
N THR A 101 2.98 -12.41 -17.12
CA THR A 101 3.55 -11.09 -17.34
C THR A 101 2.56 -9.99 -16.98
N ILE A 102 2.98 -9.02 -16.18
CA ILE A 102 2.15 -7.88 -15.75
C ILE A 102 2.49 -6.62 -16.54
N LYS A 103 1.54 -5.68 -16.56
CA LYS A 103 1.67 -4.37 -17.20
C LYS A 103 1.32 -3.29 -16.18
N ALA A 104 2.31 -2.54 -15.71
CA ALA A 104 2.14 -1.50 -14.70
C ALA A 104 2.34 -0.10 -15.32
N PRO A 105 1.28 0.73 -15.41
CA PRO A 105 1.41 2.14 -15.77
C PRO A 105 2.29 2.91 -14.79
N THR A 106 3.12 3.83 -15.30
CA THR A 106 4.01 4.67 -14.48
C THR A 106 3.28 5.39 -13.36
N LYS A 107 2.06 5.89 -13.62
CA LYS A 107 1.22 6.58 -12.62
C LYS A 107 0.87 5.72 -11.41
N GLN A 108 0.66 4.41 -11.60
CA GLN A 108 0.37 3.49 -10.48
C GLN A 108 1.65 3.16 -9.71
N ILE A 109 2.77 2.97 -10.42
CA ILE A 109 4.08 2.74 -9.80
C ILE A 109 4.46 3.93 -8.90
N THR A 110 4.34 5.14 -9.42
CA THR A 110 4.68 6.35 -8.66
C THR A 110 3.70 6.62 -7.52
N ALA A 111 2.42 6.30 -7.68
CA ALA A 111 1.45 6.39 -6.58
C ALA A 111 1.79 5.44 -5.41
N LEU A 112 2.12 4.18 -5.71
CA LEU A 112 2.54 3.21 -4.69
C LEU A 112 3.89 3.60 -4.06
N ALA A 113 4.83 4.13 -4.84
CA ALA A 113 6.08 4.66 -4.31
C ALA A 113 5.85 5.83 -3.34
N THR A 114 5.00 6.79 -3.69
CA THR A 114 4.62 7.90 -2.80
C THR A 114 3.98 7.39 -1.51
N MET A 115 3.10 6.38 -1.59
CA MET A 115 2.51 5.75 -0.41
C MET A 115 3.58 5.22 0.55
N ILE A 116 4.64 4.59 0.05
CA ILE A 116 5.76 4.12 0.87
C ILE A 116 6.50 5.31 1.51
N ILE A 117 6.78 6.36 0.74
CA ILE A 117 7.48 7.56 1.24
C ILE A 117 6.71 8.24 2.38
N ASP A 118 5.40 8.35 2.25
CA ASP A 118 4.55 9.06 3.20
C ASP A 118 4.36 8.30 4.53
N ASN A 119 4.50 6.96 4.50
CA ASN A 119 4.14 6.10 5.63
C ASN A 119 5.34 5.35 6.24
N CYS A 120 6.38 5.06 5.47
CA CYS A 120 7.54 4.27 5.90
C CYS A 120 8.76 5.15 6.19
N ILE A 121 8.61 6.04 7.17
CA ILE A 121 9.62 7.05 7.50
C ILE A 121 10.55 6.54 8.62
N GLU A 122 11.85 6.47 8.32
CA GLU A 122 12.92 6.24 9.28
C GLU A 122 13.70 7.54 9.50
N ASN A 123 13.32 8.27 10.55
CA ASN A 123 13.90 9.59 10.80
C ASN A 123 15.20 9.47 11.62
N THR A 124 16.25 10.15 11.16
CA THR A 124 17.51 10.32 11.88
C THR A 124 17.82 11.80 12.05
N PHE A 125 18.74 12.16 12.94
CA PHE A 125 19.12 13.56 13.18
C PHE A 125 19.58 14.32 11.92
N MET A 126 20.09 13.62 10.89
CA MET A 126 20.70 14.24 9.70
C MET A 126 19.97 13.98 8.39
N ALA A 127 19.09 12.97 8.33
CA ALA A 127 18.44 12.55 7.10
C ALA A 127 17.17 11.76 7.37
N ILE A 128 16.25 11.80 6.40
CA ILE A 128 15.07 10.95 6.38
C ILE A 128 15.35 9.79 5.43
N TRP A 129 15.25 8.59 5.97
CA TRP A 129 15.40 7.36 5.23
C TRP A 129 14.05 6.68 5.06
N THR A 130 13.91 5.90 4.01
CA THR A 130 12.69 5.12 3.78
C THR A 130 13.01 3.85 3.00
N HIS A 131 12.35 2.77 3.40
CA HIS A 131 12.20 1.57 2.59
C HIS A 131 10.93 0.83 2.98
N GLY A 132 10.40 0.13 2.01
CA GLY A 132 9.18 -0.61 2.16
C GLY A 132 8.70 -1.16 0.83
N ARG A 133 7.59 -1.87 0.91
CA ARG A 133 6.90 -2.49 -0.21
C ARG A 133 5.44 -2.10 -0.18
N ALA A 134 4.88 -1.72 -1.31
CA ALA A 134 3.45 -1.49 -1.47
C ALA A 134 2.87 -2.39 -2.58
N TYR A 135 1.78 -3.07 -2.27
CA TYR A 135 1.14 -4.07 -3.14
C TYR A 135 0.04 -3.45 -3.99
N HIS A 136 -0.01 -3.87 -5.25
CA HIS A 136 -1.15 -3.70 -6.13
C HIS A 136 -2.06 -4.93 -6.05
N ASN A 137 -3.33 -4.77 -6.42
CA ASN A 137 -4.32 -5.86 -6.42
C ASN A 137 -4.16 -6.88 -7.56
N GLU A 138 -3.13 -6.74 -8.40
CA GLU A 138 -2.87 -7.61 -9.56
C GLU A 138 -1.55 -8.40 -9.39
N ASP A 139 -1.24 -8.82 -8.15
CA ASP A 139 -0.07 -9.65 -7.82
C ASP A 139 1.28 -9.03 -8.27
N TRP A 140 1.38 -7.72 -8.18
CA TRP A 140 2.64 -6.99 -8.35
C TRP A 140 2.78 -5.92 -7.26
N ASN A 141 4.01 -5.50 -6.99
CA ASN A 141 4.31 -4.58 -5.92
C ASN A 141 5.44 -3.62 -6.31
N VAL A 142 5.51 -2.50 -5.61
CA VAL A 142 6.61 -1.54 -5.68
C VAL A 142 7.44 -1.66 -4.42
N ILE A 143 8.76 -1.67 -4.58
CA ILE A 143 9.71 -1.65 -3.46
C ILE A 143 10.54 -0.38 -3.57
N LEU A 144 10.79 0.29 -2.44
CA LEU A 144 11.74 1.38 -2.28
C LEU A 144 12.86 0.98 -1.33
N GLY A 145 14.06 1.51 -1.55
CA GLY A 145 15.17 1.33 -0.64
C GLY A 145 16.51 1.68 -1.28
N LYS A 146 17.59 1.24 -0.62
CA LYS A 146 18.96 1.46 -1.05
C LYS A 146 19.37 0.51 -2.17
N ASP A 147 20.06 1.02 -3.18
CA ASP A 147 20.71 0.23 -4.23
C ASP A 147 21.99 0.90 -4.70
N LYS A 148 22.83 0.18 -5.42
CA LYS A 148 23.92 0.76 -6.19
C LYS A 148 23.40 1.24 -7.54
N CYS A 149 23.46 2.55 -7.75
CA CYS A 149 23.50 3.15 -9.08
C CYS A 149 24.97 3.20 -9.53
#